data_AF-A0A2N3QN14-F1
#
_entry.id   AF-A0A2N3QN14-F1
#
_cell.length_a   1.000
_cell.length_b   1.000
_cell.length_c   1.000
_cell.angle_alpha   90.00
_cell.angle_beta   90.00
_cell.angle_gamma   90.00
#
_symmetry.space_group_name_H-M   'P 1'
#
loop_
_entity.id
_entity.type
_entity.pdbx_description
1 polymer ?
#
loop_
_entity_poly.entity_id
_entity_poly.type
_entity_poly.pdbx_seq_one_letter_code
_entity_poly.pdbx_strand_id
1 'polypeptide(L)'
;MEPDFDPKFISVNREGDRLLILPCVKCWGTNRTTDRYFVSLRGSEVTPERVGESMLNMFSFIEHAGSLELSLEEQENCWKHDTRYKTWRAFARNNDLLWVSTSPGGRYLVCAYAPRSGGDDPGDSIWHAIVPAGASARELGQAVMDAYAAIDEWKRARGERGVNRAPYRVQDYQVEGKEANDMGVMTVSVNREGNRILLLPYVECWGVDRLTDRFFASLKGPGVTAGDIGKAAMDAFAFIERTGPLELSLEEQENCWRHDTKYKTWRAFARNNDFVDVTYYEDDHYCICAYPPRTRDLVGDEVWRGTVPAGASAEELGQAVLDAYAA
;
A
#
# COMPACT_ATOMS: atom_id res chain seq x y z
N MET A 1 -36.21 -17.55 -12.03
CA MET A 1 -36.30 -17.06 -10.65
C MET A 1 -34.86 -16.95 -10.21
N GLU A 2 -34.28 -15.75 -10.27
CA GLU A 2 -32.89 -15.54 -9.84
C GLU A 2 -32.81 -15.92 -8.36
N PRO A 3 -31.79 -16.67 -7.94
CA PRO A 3 -31.65 -17.05 -6.53
C PRO A 3 -31.54 -15.77 -5.70
N ASP A 4 -32.29 -15.69 -4.59
CA ASP A 4 -32.10 -14.69 -3.55
C ASP A 4 -30.70 -14.92 -2.94
N PHE A 5 -29.69 -14.24 -3.49
CA PHE A 5 -28.35 -14.20 -2.91
C PHE A 5 -28.39 -13.19 -1.75
N ASP A 6 -28.27 -13.71 -0.52
CA ASP A 6 -27.95 -12.90 0.66
C ASP A 6 -26.62 -12.19 0.37
N PRO A 7 -26.56 -10.85 0.33
CA PRO A 7 -25.53 -10.14 -0.44
C PRO A 7 -24.20 -10.01 0.34
N LYS A 8 -23.67 -11.12 0.83
CA LYS A 8 -22.26 -11.25 1.21
C LYS A 8 -21.49 -11.47 -0.08
N PHE A 9 -20.71 -10.48 -0.48
CA PHE A 9 -19.90 -10.57 -1.68
C PHE A 9 -18.50 -10.02 -1.46
N ILE A 10 -17.60 -10.43 -2.33
CA ILE A 10 -16.21 -10.03 -2.39
C ILE A 10 -16.03 -9.27 -3.69
N SER A 11 -15.37 -8.12 -3.61
CA SER A 11 -14.94 -7.32 -4.75
C SER A 11 -13.53 -7.75 -5.16
N VAL A 12 -13.37 -8.17 -6.41
CA VAL A 12 -12.08 -8.58 -6.98
C VAL A 12 -11.74 -7.61 -8.11
N ASN A 13 -10.70 -6.80 -7.93
CA ASN A 13 -10.31 -5.75 -8.85
C ASN A 13 -8.96 -6.11 -9.50
N ARG A 14 -8.93 -6.25 -10.83
CA ARG A 14 -7.71 -6.59 -11.58
C ARG A 14 -7.13 -5.39 -12.28
N GLU A 15 -5.84 -5.17 -12.08
CA GLU A 15 -5.03 -4.17 -12.77
C GLU A 15 -3.76 -4.83 -13.30
N GLY A 16 -3.70 -5.07 -14.61
CA GLY A 16 -2.59 -5.83 -15.19
C GLY A 16 -2.52 -7.24 -14.59
N ASP A 17 -1.42 -7.54 -13.92
CA ASP A 17 -1.13 -8.80 -13.22
C ASP A 17 -1.41 -8.75 -11.71
N ARG A 18 -2.06 -7.69 -11.21
CA ARG A 18 -2.45 -7.54 -9.81
C ARG A 18 -3.93 -7.82 -9.61
N LEU A 19 -4.27 -8.51 -8.51
CA LEU A 19 -5.64 -8.66 -7.99
C LEU A 19 -5.75 -8.04 -6.60
N LEU A 20 -6.64 -7.05 -6.44
CA LEU A 20 -7.07 -6.54 -5.14
C LEU A 20 -8.41 -7.15 -4.76
N ILE A 21 -8.42 -7.86 -3.65
CA ILE A 21 -9.55 -8.63 -3.15
C ILE A 21 -10.02 -7.98 -1.86
N LEU A 22 -11.28 -7.55 -1.82
CA LEU A 22 -11.87 -6.82 -0.71
C LEU A 22 -13.22 -7.43 -0.30
N PRO A 23 -13.47 -7.68 0.99
CA PRO A 23 -14.77 -8.12 1.47
C PRO A 23 -15.78 -6.98 1.44
N CYS A 24 -17.04 -7.33 1.18
CA CYS A 24 -18.17 -6.46 1.46
C CYS A 24 -18.93 -6.99 2.67
N VAL A 25 -19.02 -6.14 3.69
CA VAL A 25 -19.69 -6.43 4.96
C VAL A 25 -20.95 -5.59 5.09
N LYS A 26 -21.88 -6.04 5.94
CA LYS A 26 -23.06 -5.25 6.27
C LYS A 26 -22.65 -4.10 7.18
N CYS A 27 -23.03 -2.89 6.80
CA CYS A 27 -22.74 -1.64 7.51
C CYS A 27 -23.97 -0.74 7.42
N TRP A 28 -24.56 -0.37 8.57
CA TRP A 28 -25.78 0.45 8.64
C TRP A 28 -26.94 -0.06 7.75
N GLY A 29 -27.10 -1.37 7.61
CA GLY A 29 -28.17 -1.98 6.82
C GLY A 29 -27.92 -2.06 5.30
N THR A 30 -26.77 -1.60 4.81
CA THR A 30 -26.33 -1.76 3.42
C THR A 30 -24.98 -2.48 3.34
N ASN A 31 -24.61 -3.00 2.18
CA ASN A 31 -23.28 -3.60 2.01
C ASN A 31 -22.26 -2.55 1.62
N ARG A 32 -21.10 -2.63 2.26
CA ARG A 32 -19.97 -1.76 2.01
C ARG A 32 -18.70 -2.58 1.90
N THR A 33 -17.93 -2.29 0.86
CA THR A 33 -16.55 -2.76 0.76
C THR A 33 -15.76 -2.22 1.95
N THR A 34 -14.92 -3.05 2.54
CA THR A 34 -14.01 -2.65 3.62
C THR A 34 -12.63 -3.18 3.35
N ASP A 35 -11.64 -2.50 3.91
CA ASP A 35 -10.23 -2.84 3.91
C ASP A 35 -9.74 -3.42 5.25
N ARG A 36 -10.64 -3.60 6.23
CA ARG A 36 -10.30 -4.24 7.52
C ARG A 36 -9.75 -5.66 7.37
N TYR A 37 -10.01 -6.27 6.22
CA TYR A 37 -9.29 -7.44 5.74
C TYR A 37 -9.19 -7.30 4.22
N PHE A 38 -8.00 -7.42 3.65
CA PHE A 38 -7.82 -7.40 2.20
C PHE A 38 -6.69 -8.33 1.80
N VAL A 39 -6.70 -8.74 0.54
CA VAL A 39 -5.59 -9.47 -0.06
C VAL A 39 -5.22 -8.78 -1.36
N SER A 40 -3.93 -8.53 -1.55
CA SER A 40 -3.39 -8.12 -2.85
C SER A 40 -2.41 -9.17 -3.35
N LEU A 41 -2.68 -9.73 -4.53
CA LEU A 41 -1.83 -10.74 -5.18
C LEU A 41 -1.22 -10.15 -6.44
N ARG A 42 0.06 -10.45 -6.72
CA ARG A 42 0.77 -9.92 -7.90
C ARG A 42 1.56 -10.98 -8.65
N GLY A 43 1.63 -10.82 -9.97
CA GLY A 43 2.52 -11.61 -10.83
C GLY A 43 2.34 -13.11 -10.64
N SER A 44 3.40 -13.79 -10.21
CA SER A 44 3.42 -15.25 -9.99
C SER A 44 2.53 -15.74 -8.85
N GLU A 45 2.09 -14.86 -7.95
CA GLU A 45 1.18 -15.23 -6.84
C GLU A 45 -0.26 -15.45 -7.31
N VAL A 46 -0.63 -14.90 -8.47
CA VAL A 46 -1.98 -14.99 -9.03
C VAL A 46 -2.20 -16.38 -9.63
N THR A 47 -2.37 -17.34 -8.73
CA THR A 47 -2.67 -18.74 -9.03
C THR A 47 -4.10 -19.07 -8.62
N PRO A 48 -4.79 -20.03 -9.29
CA PRO A 48 -6.13 -20.46 -8.89
C PRO A 48 -6.21 -20.87 -7.42
N GLU A 49 -5.20 -21.58 -6.91
CA GLU A 49 -5.14 -22.00 -5.51
C GLU A 49 -5.13 -20.80 -4.57
N ARG A 50 -4.21 -19.85 -4.78
CA ARG A 50 -4.04 -18.70 -3.87
C ARG A 50 -5.22 -17.74 -3.93
N VAL A 51 -5.76 -17.51 -5.12
CA VAL A 51 -6.98 -16.70 -5.31
C VAL A 51 -8.15 -17.36 -4.57
N GLY A 52 -8.33 -18.66 -4.74
CA GLY A 52 -9.38 -19.42 -4.06
C GLY A 52 -9.26 -19.41 -2.54
N GLU A 53 -8.08 -19.65 -1.99
CA GLU A 53 -7.81 -19.57 -0.55
C GLU A 53 -8.18 -18.20 -0.01
N SER A 54 -7.82 -17.14 -0.74
CA SER A 54 -8.14 -15.76 -0.38
C SER A 54 -9.65 -15.53 -0.33
N MET A 55 -10.41 -16.05 -1.31
CA MET A 55 -11.88 -15.96 -1.30
C MET A 55 -12.49 -16.67 -0.08
N LEU A 56 -12.04 -17.91 0.21
CA LEU A 56 -12.58 -18.70 1.31
C LEU A 56 -12.30 -18.05 2.67
N ASN A 57 -11.06 -17.58 2.88
CA ASN A 57 -10.68 -16.86 4.09
C ASN A 57 -11.50 -15.57 4.25
N MET A 58 -11.77 -14.88 3.15
CA MET A 58 -12.52 -13.63 3.17
C MET A 58 -14.02 -13.83 3.42
N PHE A 59 -14.62 -14.90 2.89
CA PHE A 59 -15.98 -15.28 3.28
C PHE A 59 -16.06 -15.67 4.76
N SER A 60 -15.05 -16.39 5.27
CA SER A 60 -14.94 -16.66 6.70
C SER A 60 -14.87 -15.37 7.52
N PHE A 61 -14.06 -14.39 7.10
CA PHE A 61 -14.03 -13.07 7.72
C PHE A 61 -15.41 -12.39 7.71
N ILE A 62 -16.10 -12.33 6.56
CA ILE A 62 -17.43 -11.70 6.46
C ILE A 62 -18.43 -12.38 7.41
N GLU A 63 -18.36 -13.71 7.54
CA GLU A 63 -19.23 -14.47 8.44
C GLU A 63 -18.95 -14.15 9.92
N HIS A 64 -17.68 -14.09 10.33
CA HIS A 64 -17.31 -13.82 11.72
C HIS A 64 -17.49 -12.34 12.11
N ALA A 65 -17.21 -11.43 11.19
CA ALA A 65 -17.31 -9.99 11.41
C ALA A 65 -18.78 -9.54 11.58
N GLY A 66 -19.72 -10.21 10.91
CA GLY A 66 -21.13 -9.84 10.97
C GLY A 66 -21.39 -8.43 10.41
N SER A 67 -22.06 -7.58 11.21
CA SER A 67 -22.26 -6.18 10.85
C SER A 67 -21.13 -5.34 11.42
N LEU A 68 -20.45 -4.57 10.56
CA LEU A 68 -19.41 -3.63 10.97
C LEU A 68 -19.93 -2.21 10.85
N GLU A 69 -19.63 -1.38 11.85
CA GLU A 69 -19.74 0.06 11.71
C GLU A 69 -18.46 0.57 11.05
N LEU A 70 -18.58 1.01 9.79
CA LEU A 70 -17.49 1.63 9.05
C LEU A 70 -17.71 3.13 9.05
N SER A 71 -16.65 3.88 9.37
CA SER A 71 -16.61 5.32 9.15
C SER A 71 -16.79 5.66 7.66
N LEU A 72 -17.16 6.90 7.35
CA LEU A 72 -17.24 7.35 5.97
C LEU A 72 -15.87 7.27 5.29
N GLU A 73 -14.79 7.52 6.03
CA GLU A 73 -13.42 7.44 5.51
C GLU A 73 -13.05 6.01 5.09
N GLU A 74 -13.36 5.01 5.93
CA GLU A 74 -13.15 3.59 5.59
C GLU A 74 -13.95 3.18 4.35
N GLN A 75 -15.20 3.63 4.26
CA GLN A 75 -16.05 3.36 3.10
C GLN A 75 -15.49 3.98 1.81
N GLU A 76 -15.00 5.22 1.89
CA GLU A 76 -14.52 5.98 0.74
C GLU A 76 -13.09 5.61 0.30
N ASN A 77 -12.29 5.00 1.17
CA ASN A 77 -10.86 4.77 0.92
C ASN A 77 -10.44 3.30 0.87
N CYS A 78 -11.33 2.34 1.13
CA CYS A 78 -11.00 0.91 1.12
C CYS A 78 -10.36 0.38 -0.18
N TRP A 79 -10.48 1.09 -1.31
CA TRP A 79 -9.88 0.73 -2.59
C TRP A 79 -8.44 1.23 -2.77
N LYS A 80 -7.96 2.13 -1.91
CA LYS A 80 -6.64 2.79 -2.03
C LYS A 80 -5.47 1.86 -1.73
N HIS A 81 -5.74 0.65 -1.24
CA HIS A 81 -4.71 -0.33 -0.94
C HIS A 81 -4.05 -0.86 -2.20
N ASP A 82 -2.73 -0.80 -2.19
CA ASP A 82 -1.86 -1.39 -3.20
C ASP A 82 -2.18 -0.90 -4.63
N THR A 83 -2.63 0.35 -4.78
CA THR A 83 -3.00 0.92 -6.07
C THR A 83 -2.44 2.34 -6.29
N ARG A 84 -2.24 2.71 -7.55
CA ARG A 84 -1.68 4.03 -7.94
C ARG A 84 -2.69 5.16 -8.10
N TYR A 85 -3.98 4.84 -8.02
CA TYR A 85 -5.01 5.81 -8.38
C TYR A 85 -5.27 6.78 -7.24
N LYS A 86 -5.35 8.08 -7.58
CA LYS A 86 -5.62 9.14 -6.59
C LYS A 86 -7.10 9.39 -6.36
N THR A 87 -7.95 8.86 -7.24
CA THR A 87 -9.40 8.99 -7.16
C THR A 87 -10.04 7.66 -7.42
N TRP A 88 -11.15 7.39 -6.71
CA TRP A 88 -11.97 6.21 -6.93
C TRP A 88 -12.33 6.05 -8.41
N ARG A 89 -12.71 7.15 -9.07
CA ARG A 89 -13.06 7.15 -10.49
C ARG A 89 -11.91 6.69 -11.40
N ALA A 90 -10.67 7.03 -11.06
CA ALA A 90 -9.51 6.57 -11.81
C ALA A 90 -9.23 5.09 -11.52
N PHE A 91 -9.37 4.63 -10.28
CA PHE A 91 -9.30 3.22 -9.91
C PHE A 91 -10.33 2.40 -10.68
N ALA A 92 -11.61 2.78 -10.52
CA ALA A 92 -12.76 2.08 -11.04
C ALA A 92 -12.74 1.94 -12.57
N ARG A 93 -12.23 2.95 -13.29
CA ARG A 93 -12.12 2.94 -14.76
C ARG A 93 -11.00 2.05 -15.30
N ASN A 94 -9.92 1.90 -14.54
CA ASN A 94 -8.73 1.20 -15.02
C ASN A 94 -8.57 -0.21 -14.42
N ASN A 95 -9.45 -0.60 -13.50
CA ASN A 95 -9.51 -1.94 -12.95
C ASN A 95 -10.71 -2.69 -13.51
N ASP A 96 -10.51 -3.96 -13.81
CA ASP A 96 -11.59 -4.90 -14.10
C ASP A 96 -12.23 -5.37 -12.81
N LEU A 97 -13.56 -5.42 -12.75
CA LEU A 97 -14.29 -5.81 -11.56
C LEU A 97 -14.97 -7.16 -11.74
N LEU A 98 -14.80 -8.02 -10.74
CA LEU A 98 -15.67 -9.15 -10.49
C LEU A 98 -16.34 -8.99 -9.13
N TRP A 99 -17.54 -9.54 -9.00
CA TRP A 99 -18.13 -9.83 -7.70
C TRP A 99 -18.25 -11.34 -7.51
N VAL A 100 -17.79 -11.80 -6.36
CA VAL A 100 -17.99 -13.19 -5.93
C VAL A 100 -18.94 -13.15 -4.75
N SER A 101 -20.14 -13.71 -4.90
CA SER A 101 -21.14 -13.77 -3.84
C SER A 101 -21.36 -15.20 -3.37
N THR A 102 -21.85 -15.38 -2.15
CA THR A 102 -22.23 -16.70 -1.62
C THR A 102 -23.74 -16.75 -1.38
N SER A 103 -24.34 -17.93 -1.60
CA SER A 103 -25.77 -18.18 -1.32
C SER A 103 -25.95 -19.08 -0.09
N PRO A 104 -27.13 -19.04 0.54
CA PRO A 104 -27.52 -20.07 1.50
C PRO A 104 -27.29 -21.47 0.92
N GLY A 105 -26.52 -22.29 1.65
CA GLY A 105 -26.06 -23.60 1.19
C GLY A 105 -24.63 -23.63 0.64
N GLY A 106 -23.89 -22.51 0.65
CA GLY A 106 -22.44 -22.47 0.44
C GLY A 106 -21.97 -22.49 -1.02
N ARG A 107 -22.87 -22.26 -1.98
CA ARG A 107 -22.51 -22.11 -3.39
C ARG A 107 -22.05 -20.68 -3.66
N TYR A 108 -21.05 -20.54 -4.53
CA TYR A 108 -20.50 -19.24 -4.91
C TYR A 108 -20.99 -18.85 -6.31
N LEU A 109 -21.40 -17.60 -6.48
CA LEU A 109 -21.67 -16.99 -7.77
C LEU A 109 -20.54 -16.02 -8.10
N VAL A 110 -19.79 -16.32 -9.16
CA VAL A 110 -18.74 -15.46 -9.70
C VAL A 110 -19.33 -14.71 -10.89
N CYS A 111 -19.38 -13.39 -10.82
CA CYS A 111 -19.90 -12.52 -11.86
C CYS A 111 -18.82 -11.58 -12.39
N ALA A 112 -18.65 -11.58 -13.71
CA ALA A 112 -17.87 -10.58 -14.42
C ALA A 112 -18.76 -9.50 -15.00
N TYR A 113 -18.24 -8.27 -14.98
CA TYR A 113 -18.96 -7.09 -15.45
C TYR A 113 -18.18 -6.39 -16.55
N ALA A 114 -18.93 -5.71 -17.44
CA ALA A 114 -18.32 -4.81 -18.41
C ALA A 114 -17.55 -3.68 -17.68
N PRO A 115 -16.42 -3.21 -18.25
CA PRO A 115 -15.65 -2.09 -17.70
C PRO A 115 -16.54 -0.86 -17.45
N ARG A 116 -16.25 -0.16 -16.34
CA ARG A 116 -17.06 0.99 -15.90
C ARG A 116 -16.88 2.19 -16.82
N SER A 117 -17.90 2.50 -17.62
CA SER A 117 -17.94 3.66 -18.52
C SER A 117 -18.42 4.94 -17.80
N GLY A 118 -17.66 5.38 -16.79
CA GLY A 118 -17.77 6.74 -16.24
C GLY A 118 -18.61 6.94 -14.97
N GLY A 119 -19.27 5.89 -14.46
CA GLY A 119 -20.01 5.85 -13.18
C GLY A 119 -19.36 4.96 -12.11
N ASP A 120 -19.95 4.96 -10.92
CA ASP A 120 -19.49 4.16 -9.75
C ASP A 120 -19.95 2.69 -9.83
N ASP A 121 -21.06 2.44 -10.52
CA ASP A 121 -21.65 1.10 -10.68
C ASP A 121 -20.98 0.31 -11.82
N PRO A 122 -20.86 -1.02 -11.68
CA PRO A 122 -20.45 -1.89 -12.78
C PRO A 122 -21.43 -1.81 -13.95
N GLY A 123 -20.94 -2.01 -15.17
CA GLY A 123 -21.81 -2.20 -16.34
C GLY A 123 -22.53 -3.54 -16.30
N ASP A 124 -23.21 -3.90 -17.39
CA ASP A 124 -23.93 -5.18 -17.48
C ASP A 124 -23.02 -6.39 -17.17
N SER A 125 -23.60 -7.43 -16.56
CA SER A 125 -22.90 -8.71 -16.40
C SER A 125 -22.60 -9.28 -17.79
N ILE A 126 -21.34 -9.62 -18.02
CA ILE A 126 -20.88 -10.18 -19.29
C ILE A 126 -20.68 -11.69 -19.22
N TRP A 127 -20.50 -12.22 -18.00
CA TRP A 127 -20.31 -13.63 -17.73
C TRP A 127 -20.60 -13.93 -16.27
N HIS A 128 -21.12 -15.11 -15.98
CA HIS A 128 -21.26 -15.61 -14.62
C HIS A 128 -21.10 -17.14 -14.55
N ALA A 129 -20.65 -17.64 -13.41
CA ALA A 129 -20.66 -19.06 -13.10
C ALA A 129 -21.07 -19.32 -11.65
N ILE A 130 -21.70 -20.48 -11.44
CA ILE A 130 -22.03 -21.00 -10.12
C ILE A 130 -21.02 -22.10 -9.80
N VAL A 131 -20.25 -21.87 -8.75
CA VAL A 131 -19.33 -22.86 -8.16
C VAL A 131 -20.09 -23.60 -7.04
N PRO A 132 -20.11 -24.94 -7.05
CA PRO A 132 -20.87 -25.70 -6.07
C PRO A 132 -20.31 -25.55 -4.65
N ALA A 133 -21.16 -25.83 -3.66
CA ALA A 133 -20.74 -25.87 -2.27
C ALA A 133 -19.74 -27.00 -2.04
N GLY A 134 -18.71 -26.74 -1.23
CA GLY A 134 -17.63 -27.70 -0.99
C GLY A 134 -16.59 -27.79 -2.11
N ALA A 135 -16.66 -26.91 -3.12
CA ALA A 135 -15.58 -26.74 -4.09
C ALA A 135 -14.27 -26.39 -3.38
N SER A 136 -13.17 -26.93 -3.90
CA SER A 136 -11.83 -26.62 -3.44
C SER A 136 -11.47 -25.15 -3.72
N ALA A 137 -10.47 -24.63 -2.99
CA ALA A 137 -9.88 -23.33 -3.27
C ALA A 137 -9.51 -23.20 -4.76
N ARG A 138 -8.81 -24.21 -5.31
CA ARG A 138 -8.44 -24.24 -6.72
C ARG A 138 -9.62 -24.06 -7.67
N GLU A 139 -10.74 -24.75 -7.45
CA GLU A 139 -11.93 -24.66 -8.30
C GLU A 139 -12.58 -23.27 -8.23
N LEU A 140 -12.69 -22.71 -7.02
CA LEU A 140 -13.23 -21.36 -6.84
C LEU A 140 -12.33 -20.30 -7.47
N GLY A 141 -11.01 -20.40 -7.29
CA GLY A 141 -10.07 -19.48 -7.92
C GLY A 141 -9.99 -19.66 -9.44
N GLN A 142 -10.15 -20.88 -9.96
CA GLN A 142 -10.24 -21.10 -11.40
C GLN A 142 -11.44 -20.38 -12.01
N ALA A 143 -12.60 -20.42 -11.34
CA ALA A 143 -13.78 -19.67 -11.81
C ALA A 143 -13.55 -18.15 -11.84
N VAL A 144 -12.77 -17.60 -10.90
CA VAL A 144 -12.34 -16.19 -10.91
C VAL A 144 -11.43 -15.91 -12.12
N MET A 145 -10.48 -16.80 -12.42
CA MET A 145 -9.59 -16.65 -13.57
C MET A 145 -10.35 -16.75 -14.91
N ASP A 146 -11.32 -17.67 -15.01
CA ASP A 146 -12.19 -17.82 -16.19
C ASP A 146 -13.04 -16.57 -16.42
N ALA A 147 -13.54 -15.96 -15.34
CA ALA A 147 -14.28 -14.70 -15.39
C ALA A 147 -13.42 -13.55 -15.97
N TYR A 148 -12.15 -13.46 -15.56
CA TYR A 148 -11.21 -12.49 -16.13
C TYR A 148 -10.86 -12.77 -17.59
N ALA A 149 -10.74 -14.04 -17.97
CA ALA A 149 -10.56 -14.42 -19.38
C ALA A 149 -11.76 -13.98 -20.24
N ALA A 150 -12.99 -14.09 -19.72
CA ALA A 150 -14.19 -13.60 -20.39
C ALA A 150 -14.18 -12.07 -20.56
N ILE A 151 -13.68 -11.31 -19.58
CA ILE A 151 -13.46 -9.86 -19.70
C ILE A 151 -12.46 -9.55 -20.83
N ASP A 152 -11.36 -10.28 -20.89
CA ASP A 152 -10.33 -10.08 -21.93
C ASP A 152 -10.87 -10.38 -23.33
N GLU A 153 -11.70 -11.41 -23.47
CA GLU A 153 -12.38 -11.74 -24.72
C GLU A 153 -13.38 -10.64 -25.12
N TRP A 154 -14.21 -10.18 -24.18
CA TRP A 154 -15.17 -9.11 -24.41
C TRP A 154 -14.50 -7.82 -24.90
N LYS A 155 -13.38 -7.43 -24.27
CA LYS A 155 -12.60 -6.25 -24.67
C LYS A 155 -12.05 -6.42 -26.08
N ARG A 156 -11.46 -7.58 -26.36
CA ARG A 156 -10.92 -7.94 -27.68
C ARG A 156 -11.98 -7.84 -28.78
N ALA A 157 -13.18 -8.37 -28.54
CA ALA A 157 -14.29 -8.35 -29.50
C ALA A 157 -14.79 -6.94 -29.84
N ARG A 158 -14.67 -5.99 -28.91
CA ARG A 158 -15.14 -4.60 -29.09
C ARG A 158 -14.07 -3.64 -29.61
N GLY A 159 -12.89 -4.14 -29.97
CA GLY A 159 -11.77 -3.31 -30.42
C GLY A 159 -11.18 -2.44 -29.29
N GLU A 160 -11.65 -2.61 -28.06
CA GLU A 160 -11.01 -2.09 -26.87
C GLU A 160 -9.76 -2.95 -26.66
N ARG A 161 -8.62 -2.48 -27.18
CA ARG A 161 -7.34 -3.08 -26.83
C ARG A 161 -7.28 -3.12 -25.31
N GLY A 162 -7.26 -4.33 -24.75
CA GLY A 162 -7.00 -4.57 -23.34
C GLY A 162 -5.81 -3.71 -22.90
N VAL A 163 -5.86 -3.24 -21.65
CA VAL A 163 -5.00 -2.20 -21.07
C VAL A 163 -3.55 -2.70 -20.97
N ASN A 164 -2.93 -3.01 -22.11
CA ASN A 164 -1.55 -3.41 -22.28
C ASN A 164 -0.78 -2.18 -22.77
N ARG A 165 -0.56 -1.28 -21.83
CA ARG A 165 0.63 -0.42 -21.76
C ARG A 165 0.88 -0.15 -20.29
N ALA A 166 1.69 -1.00 -19.67
CA ALA A 166 2.52 -0.54 -18.57
C ALA A 166 3.47 0.52 -19.13
N PRO A 167 3.49 1.71 -18.53
CA PRO A 167 4.73 2.29 -18.11
C PRO A 167 4.71 2.33 -16.58
N TYR A 168 5.65 1.60 -15.97
CA TYR A 168 5.99 1.64 -14.55
C TYR A 168 5.68 3.00 -13.91
N ARG A 169 4.80 3.01 -12.89
CA ARG A 169 4.66 4.05 -11.85
C ARG A 169 3.56 3.68 -10.85
N VAL A 170 3.92 2.80 -9.94
CA VAL A 170 3.56 2.82 -8.52
C VAL A 170 4.86 2.42 -7.84
N GLN A 171 5.27 3.10 -6.78
CA GLN A 171 6.14 2.54 -5.76
C GLN A 171 5.92 3.53 -4.61
N ASP A 172 5.03 3.20 -3.68
CA ASP A 172 5.20 2.16 -2.66
C ASP A 172 6.60 2.32 -2.07
N TYR A 173 6.68 3.03 -0.94
CA TYR A 173 7.67 2.62 0.05
C TYR A 173 7.18 1.27 0.57
N GLN A 174 7.52 0.20 -0.17
CA GLN A 174 7.62 -1.13 0.40
C GLN A 174 8.89 -1.11 1.24
N VAL A 175 8.73 -1.05 2.55
CA VAL A 175 9.43 -2.05 3.35
C VAL A 175 8.56 -3.30 3.17
N GLU A 176 9.17 -4.40 2.74
CA GLU A 176 8.50 -5.68 2.60
C GLU A 176 7.72 -5.98 3.89
N GLY A 177 6.56 -6.64 3.76
CA GLY A 177 5.80 -7.06 4.93
C GLY A 177 6.73 -7.83 5.87
N LYS A 178 6.83 -7.38 7.12
CA LYS A 178 7.71 -7.97 8.13
C LYS A 178 7.64 -9.50 8.06
N GLU A 179 8.75 -10.14 7.74
CA GLU A 179 8.92 -11.53 8.14
C GLU A 179 8.86 -11.57 9.68
N ALA A 180 8.62 -12.73 10.28
CA ALA A 180 8.61 -12.88 11.75
C ALA A 180 9.92 -12.46 12.45
N ASN A 181 10.92 -12.02 11.68
CA ASN A 181 12.27 -11.63 12.04
C ASN A 181 12.46 -10.09 12.04
N ASP A 182 11.51 -9.30 11.49
CA ASP A 182 11.62 -7.84 11.35
C ASP A 182 10.92 -7.05 12.47
N MET A 183 10.56 -7.75 13.55
CA MET A 183 10.04 -7.16 14.79
C MET A 183 11.19 -6.42 15.50
N GLY A 184 11.55 -5.21 15.04
CA GLY A 184 12.60 -4.38 15.65
C GLY A 184 13.34 -3.42 14.71
N VAL A 185 12.94 -3.31 13.43
CA VAL A 185 13.55 -2.39 12.47
C VAL A 185 12.88 -1.02 12.56
N MET A 186 13.67 0.05 12.76
CA MET A 186 13.19 1.44 12.79
C MET A 186 13.88 2.26 11.71
N THR A 187 13.16 3.15 11.02
CA THR A 187 13.72 3.92 9.90
C THR A 187 13.47 5.42 10.06
N VAL A 188 14.45 6.24 9.69
CA VAL A 188 14.38 7.71 9.64
C VAL A 188 14.77 8.19 8.25
N SER A 189 13.90 9.00 7.65
CA SER A 189 14.12 9.70 6.38
C SER A 189 14.92 10.97 6.63
N VAL A 190 16.07 11.13 5.95
CA VAL A 190 16.91 12.33 6.04
C VAL A 190 16.94 13.02 4.68
N ASN A 191 16.42 14.25 4.62
CA ASN A 191 16.25 15.02 3.38
C ASN A 191 17.06 16.32 3.43
N ARG A 192 18.02 16.49 2.52
CA ARG A 192 18.90 17.66 2.46
C ARG A 192 18.54 18.60 1.31
N GLU A 193 18.27 19.86 1.62
CA GLU A 193 18.15 20.94 0.63
C GLU A 193 19.10 22.09 1.00
N GLY A 194 20.19 22.23 0.25
CA GLY A 194 21.23 23.22 0.59
C GLY A 194 21.73 23.01 2.02
N ASN A 195 21.59 24.03 2.88
CA ASN A 195 22.01 24.00 4.29
C ASN A 195 20.88 23.59 5.26
N ARG A 196 19.81 22.95 4.75
CA ARG A 196 18.71 22.40 5.55
C ARG A 196 18.77 20.89 5.53
N ILE A 197 18.64 20.26 6.69
CA ILE A 197 18.46 18.82 6.84
C ILE A 197 17.14 18.59 7.58
N LEU A 198 16.21 17.87 6.96
CA LEU A 198 14.93 17.50 7.53
C LEU A 198 14.92 15.99 7.83
N LEU A 199 14.72 15.65 9.10
CA LEU A 199 14.58 14.29 9.58
C LEU A 199 13.12 14.00 9.89
N LEU A 200 12.60 12.91 9.34
CA LEU A 200 11.23 12.45 9.52
C LEU A 200 11.24 10.94 9.83
N PRO A 201 10.68 10.49 10.95
CA PRO A 201 10.62 9.08 11.29
C PRO A 201 9.56 8.34 10.47
N TYR A 202 9.79 7.04 10.26
CA TYR A 202 8.75 6.10 9.88
C TYR A 202 8.18 5.43 11.13
N VAL A 203 6.85 5.37 11.20
CA VAL A 203 6.12 4.67 12.26
C VAL A 203 5.23 3.59 11.65
N GLU A 204 5.05 2.48 12.36
CA GLU A 204 4.12 1.46 11.93
C GLU A 204 2.69 2.01 11.98
N CYS A 205 2.01 2.03 10.85
CA CYS A 205 0.64 2.52 10.72
C CYS A 205 -0.14 1.48 9.91
N TRP A 206 -1.05 0.78 10.59
CA TRP A 206 -1.83 -0.33 10.03
C TRP A 206 -0.97 -1.45 9.41
N GLY A 207 0.12 -1.82 10.10
CA GLY A 207 1.03 -2.90 9.70
C GLY A 207 2.00 -2.56 8.57
N VAL A 208 2.14 -1.26 8.23
CA VAL A 208 3.11 -0.76 7.23
C VAL A 208 3.82 0.47 7.77
N ASP A 209 5.11 0.61 7.48
CA ASP A 209 5.88 1.79 7.85
C ASP A 209 5.44 3.02 7.04
N ARG A 210 5.06 4.09 7.74
CA ARG A 210 4.62 5.35 7.17
C ARG A 210 5.42 6.52 7.71
N LEU A 211 5.82 7.40 6.82
CA LEU A 211 6.47 8.65 7.19
C LEU A 211 5.48 9.51 7.99
N THR A 212 5.92 10.04 9.12
CA THR A 212 5.10 10.92 9.96
C THR A 212 5.83 12.21 10.29
N ASP A 213 5.05 13.24 10.55
CA ASP A 213 5.49 14.54 11.05
C ASP A 213 5.09 14.79 12.51
N ARG A 214 4.46 13.81 13.17
CA ARG A 214 4.20 13.87 14.62
C ARG A 214 5.47 14.05 15.44
N PHE A 215 6.60 13.67 14.85
CA PHE A 215 7.91 14.17 15.19
C PHE A 215 8.63 14.58 13.90
N PHE A 216 9.36 15.70 13.95
CA PHE A 216 10.30 16.07 12.89
C PHE A 216 11.43 16.91 13.48
N ALA A 217 12.60 16.86 12.84
CA ALA A 217 13.69 17.78 13.13
C ALA A 217 14.11 18.50 11.85
N SER A 218 14.06 19.84 11.85
CA SER A 218 14.56 20.66 10.73
C SER A 218 15.78 21.45 11.19
N LEU A 219 16.97 20.96 10.85
CA LEU A 219 18.24 21.61 11.15
C LEU A 219 18.59 22.58 10.03
N LYS A 220 18.89 23.84 10.36
CA LYS A 220 19.14 24.91 9.38
C LYS A 220 20.39 25.71 9.72
N GLY A 221 21.17 26.00 8.68
CA GLY A 221 22.25 26.98 8.73
C GLY A 221 23.63 26.35 8.57
N PRO A 222 24.67 27.18 8.32
CA PRO A 222 26.02 26.70 8.02
C PRO A 222 26.73 26.09 9.24
N GLY A 223 26.16 26.18 10.43
CA GLY A 223 26.71 25.64 11.68
C GLY A 223 26.14 24.30 12.10
N VAL A 224 25.29 23.65 11.28
CA VAL A 224 24.79 22.30 11.57
C VAL A 224 25.96 21.32 11.55
N THR A 225 26.22 20.68 12.68
CA THR A 225 27.31 19.73 12.86
C THR A 225 26.86 18.28 12.69
N ALA A 226 27.81 17.36 12.53
CA ALA A 226 27.56 15.92 12.61
C ALA A 226 26.83 15.56 13.92
N GLY A 227 27.29 16.08 15.06
CA GLY A 227 26.64 15.88 16.35
C GLY A 227 25.16 16.29 16.39
N ASP A 228 24.80 17.41 15.76
CA ASP A 228 23.40 17.86 15.68
C ASP A 228 22.53 16.90 14.85
N ILE A 229 23.06 16.42 13.71
CA ILE A 229 22.37 15.50 12.80
C ILE A 229 22.14 14.15 13.50
N GLY A 230 23.18 13.56 14.09
CA GLY A 230 23.04 12.26 14.74
C GLY A 230 22.20 12.34 16.00
N LYS A 231 22.24 13.45 16.76
CA LYS A 231 21.31 13.65 17.88
C LYS A 231 19.87 13.69 17.41
N ALA A 232 19.58 14.43 16.33
CA ALA A 232 18.23 14.48 15.76
C ALA A 232 17.76 13.10 15.26
N ALA A 233 18.67 12.29 14.69
CA ALA A 233 18.35 10.92 14.27
C ALA A 233 18.04 10.02 15.48
N MET A 234 18.87 10.07 16.54
CA MET A 234 18.63 9.35 17.79
C MET A 234 17.32 9.76 18.47
N ASP A 235 17.00 11.06 18.50
CA ASP A 235 15.74 11.56 19.04
C ASP A 235 14.54 11.04 18.22
N ALA A 236 14.68 10.91 16.90
CA ALA A 236 13.67 10.32 16.02
C ALA A 236 13.48 8.82 16.28
N PHE A 237 14.56 8.04 16.46
CA PHE A 237 14.47 6.63 16.84
C PHE A 237 13.81 6.46 18.22
N ALA A 238 14.22 7.26 19.20
CA ALA A 238 13.59 7.26 20.51
C ALA A 238 12.11 7.67 20.46
N PHE A 239 11.70 8.48 19.47
CA PHE A 239 10.28 8.76 19.21
C PHE A 239 9.56 7.51 18.68
N ILE A 240 10.11 6.82 17.69
CA ILE A 240 9.52 5.59 17.12
C ILE A 240 9.33 4.54 18.22
N GLU A 241 10.38 4.28 19.00
CA GLU A 241 10.38 3.30 20.09
C GLU A 241 9.32 3.62 21.16
N ARG A 242 9.25 4.88 21.61
CA ARG A 242 8.30 5.29 22.66
C ARG A 242 6.85 5.34 22.19
N THR A 243 6.65 5.63 20.91
CA THR A 243 5.31 5.88 20.38
C THR A 243 4.64 4.58 19.94
N GLY A 244 5.42 3.61 19.45
CA GLY A 244 4.89 2.39 18.87
C GLY A 244 4.01 2.66 17.64
N PRO A 245 3.10 1.73 17.29
CA PRO A 245 2.22 1.91 16.14
C PRO A 245 1.32 3.15 16.29
N LEU A 246 1.21 3.93 15.21
CA LEU A 246 0.36 5.12 15.13
C LEU A 246 -0.69 4.97 14.05
N GLU A 247 -1.91 5.38 14.35
CA GLU A 247 -2.91 5.67 13.33
C GLU A 247 -2.68 7.09 12.81
N LEU A 248 -2.33 7.22 11.53
CA LEU A 248 -2.14 8.49 10.83
C LEU A 248 -3.29 8.71 9.86
N SER A 249 -3.95 9.86 9.89
CA SER A 249 -4.91 10.21 8.85
C SER A 249 -4.24 10.31 7.48
N LEU A 250 -5.03 10.20 6.41
CA LEU A 250 -4.50 10.41 5.05
C LEU A 250 -3.91 11.82 4.87
N GLU A 251 -4.46 12.83 5.55
CA GLU A 251 -3.94 14.18 5.51
C GLU A 251 -2.55 14.27 6.15
N GLU A 252 -2.35 13.64 7.31
CA GLU A 252 -1.03 13.57 7.97
C GLU A 252 -0.01 12.86 7.06
N GLN A 253 -0.39 11.74 6.44
CA GLN A 253 0.49 11.00 5.54
C GLN A 253 0.87 11.80 4.28
N GLU A 254 -0.11 12.45 3.63
CA GLU A 254 0.13 13.19 2.40
C GLU A 254 0.92 14.50 2.62
N ASN A 255 0.94 15.01 3.85
CA ASN A 255 1.48 16.33 4.17
C ASN A 255 2.65 16.34 5.16
N CYS A 256 3.07 15.19 5.70
CA CYS A 256 4.16 15.08 6.67
C CYS A 256 5.49 15.73 6.23
N TRP A 257 5.75 15.81 4.92
CA TRP A 257 6.96 16.43 4.37
C TRP A 257 6.89 17.96 4.29
N ARG A 258 5.72 18.57 4.55
CA ARG A 258 5.50 20.02 4.37
C ARG A 258 6.13 20.88 5.46
N HIS A 259 6.66 20.28 6.52
CA HIS A 259 7.32 21.03 7.59
C HIS A 259 8.60 21.67 7.10
N ASP A 260 8.69 22.97 7.36
CA ASP A 260 9.87 23.77 7.09
C ASP A 260 10.40 23.65 5.65
N THR A 261 9.47 23.57 4.69
CA THR A 261 9.79 23.55 3.26
C THR A 261 8.93 24.53 2.47
N LYS A 262 9.47 24.98 1.33
CA LYS A 262 8.81 25.91 0.39
C LYS A 262 7.99 25.21 -0.69
N TYR A 263 8.05 23.89 -0.77
CA TYR A 263 7.46 23.15 -1.87
C TYR A 263 5.95 22.93 -1.69
N LYS A 264 5.20 23.09 -2.78
CA LYS A 264 3.74 22.89 -2.79
C LYS A 264 3.33 21.46 -3.17
N THR A 265 4.27 20.65 -3.63
CA THR A 265 4.02 19.26 -4.03
C THR A 265 5.16 18.36 -3.56
N TRP A 266 4.83 17.11 -3.19
CA TRP A 266 5.81 16.09 -2.83
C TRP A 266 6.89 15.96 -3.90
N ARG A 267 6.50 15.91 -5.17
CA ARG A 267 7.43 15.78 -6.28
C ARG A 267 8.44 16.93 -6.35
N ALA A 268 8.02 18.15 -6.05
CA ALA A 268 8.94 19.28 -6.00
C ALA A 268 9.86 19.18 -4.77
N PHE A 269 9.34 18.73 -3.63
CA PHE A 269 10.17 18.42 -2.46
C PHE A 269 11.23 17.35 -2.76
N ALA A 270 10.79 16.18 -3.19
CA ALA A 270 11.63 15.01 -3.45
C ALA A 270 12.75 15.29 -4.45
N ARG A 271 12.45 16.00 -5.55
CA ARG A 271 13.43 16.33 -6.62
C ARG A 271 14.50 17.33 -6.22
N ASN A 272 14.23 18.14 -5.21
CA ASN A 272 15.14 19.20 -4.79
C ASN A 272 15.76 18.90 -3.41
N ASN A 273 15.54 17.68 -2.88
CA ASN A 273 16.19 17.21 -1.67
C ASN A 273 16.99 15.94 -2.00
N ASP A 274 18.26 15.94 -1.63
CA ASP A 274 19.05 14.72 -1.56
C ASP A 274 18.47 13.82 -0.47
N PHE A 275 18.61 12.51 -0.61
CA PHE A 275 17.98 11.55 0.28
C PHE A 275 18.94 10.51 0.81
N VAL A 276 18.87 10.35 2.13
CA VAL A 276 19.50 9.29 2.88
C VAL A 276 18.43 8.65 3.76
N ASP A 277 18.42 7.33 3.83
CA ASP A 277 17.72 6.61 4.88
C ASP A 277 18.69 6.23 6.00
N VAL A 278 18.18 6.17 7.21
CA VAL A 278 18.91 5.66 8.37
C VAL A 278 18.02 4.62 9.02
N THR A 279 18.46 3.38 9.03
CA THR A 279 17.71 2.24 9.53
C THR A 279 18.43 1.63 10.72
N TYR A 280 17.75 1.49 11.85
CA TYR A 280 18.25 0.83 13.04
C TYR A 280 17.69 -0.57 13.13
N TYR A 281 18.58 -1.56 13.30
CA TYR A 281 18.23 -2.95 13.57
C TYR A 281 18.47 -3.19 15.06
N GLU A 282 17.40 -3.53 15.81
CA GLU A 282 17.46 -3.79 17.26
C GLU A 282 18.69 -4.66 17.63
N ASP A 283 19.54 -4.10 18.49
CA ASP A 283 20.75 -4.70 19.09
C ASP A 283 22.01 -4.90 18.21
N ASP A 284 22.06 -4.42 16.95
CA ASP A 284 23.22 -4.65 16.07
C ASP A 284 23.88 -3.37 15.56
N HIS A 285 23.22 -2.60 14.68
CA HIS A 285 23.83 -1.43 14.03
C HIS A 285 22.79 -0.50 13.35
N TYR A 286 23.22 0.73 13.04
CA TYR A 286 22.58 1.63 12.09
C TYR A 286 23.11 1.33 10.69
N CYS A 287 22.22 1.18 9.71
CA CYS A 287 22.51 1.15 8.29
C CYS A 287 22.12 2.50 7.68
N ILE A 288 23.04 3.11 6.92
CA ILE A 288 22.85 4.41 6.28
C ILE A 288 22.95 4.20 4.78
N CYS A 289 21.88 4.44 4.02
CA CYS A 289 21.89 4.27 2.57
C CYS A 289 21.61 5.59 1.87
N ALA A 290 22.45 5.92 0.89
CA ALA A 290 22.27 7.09 0.04
C ALA A 290 21.66 6.67 -1.30
N TYR A 291 20.85 7.57 -1.86
CA TYR A 291 20.13 7.34 -3.09
C TYR A 291 20.42 8.42 -4.11
N PRO A 292 20.36 8.10 -5.41
CA PRO A 292 20.61 9.07 -6.46
C PRO A 292 19.54 10.18 -6.43
N PRO A 293 19.84 11.38 -6.95
CA PRO A 293 18.88 12.47 -7.03
C PRO A 293 17.56 12.00 -7.62
N ARG A 294 16.48 12.23 -6.88
CA ARG A 294 15.16 11.70 -7.24
C ARG A 294 14.66 12.37 -8.52
N THR A 295 14.77 11.68 -9.66
CA THR A 295 14.25 12.21 -10.93
C THR A 295 12.72 12.06 -11.04
N ARG A 296 12.12 11.22 -10.19
CA ARG A 296 10.70 10.87 -10.08
C ARG A 296 10.32 10.78 -8.61
N ASP A 297 9.13 10.29 -8.29
CA ASP A 297 8.67 10.13 -6.89
C ASP A 297 9.39 8.97 -6.16
N LEU A 298 10.28 8.27 -6.87
CA LEU A 298 11.01 7.08 -6.45
C LEU A 298 12.49 7.41 -6.26
N VAL A 299 13.10 6.75 -5.28
CA VAL A 299 14.54 6.65 -5.17
C VAL A 299 15.03 5.65 -6.22
N GLY A 300 16.18 5.90 -6.83
CA GLY A 300 16.82 4.91 -7.70
C GLY A 300 17.49 3.82 -6.85
N ASP A 301 18.28 2.96 -7.50
CA ASP A 301 19.10 1.99 -6.78
C ASP A 301 20.03 2.70 -5.79
N GLU A 302 20.24 2.08 -4.63
CA GLU A 302 21.21 2.55 -3.62
C GLU A 302 22.56 2.82 -4.30
N VAL A 303 23.11 4.01 -4.06
CA VAL A 303 24.44 4.40 -4.59
C VAL A 303 25.54 4.24 -3.56
N TRP A 304 25.18 4.17 -2.28
CA TRP A 304 26.12 4.00 -1.18
C TRP A 304 25.44 3.41 0.05
N ARG A 305 26.17 2.59 0.81
CA ARG A 305 25.77 2.04 2.10
C ARG A 305 26.91 2.07 3.10
N GLY A 306 26.61 2.55 4.30
CA GLY A 306 27.50 2.52 5.46
C GLY A 306 26.81 1.88 6.66
N THR A 307 27.62 1.43 7.62
CA THR A 307 27.13 0.89 8.89
C THR A 307 27.82 1.57 10.06
N VAL A 308 27.06 1.83 11.11
CA VAL A 308 27.54 2.44 12.37
C VAL A 308 27.03 1.58 13.53
N PRO A 309 27.87 1.17 14.50
CA PRO A 309 27.41 0.34 15.62
C PRO A 309 26.30 1.01 16.46
N ALA A 310 25.39 0.21 17.04
CA ALA A 310 24.29 0.71 17.86
C ALA A 310 24.71 1.60 19.05
N GLY A 311 25.93 1.40 19.57
CA GLY A 311 26.52 2.18 20.67
C GLY A 311 27.36 3.39 20.24
N ALA A 312 27.37 3.73 18.95
CA ALA A 312 28.11 4.90 18.46
C ALA A 312 27.55 6.21 19.03
N SER A 313 28.41 7.21 19.11
CA SER A 313 28.03 8.57 19.50
C SER A 313 27.15 9.24 18.43
N ALA A 314 26.40 10.27 18.85
CA ALA A 314 25.65 11.12 17.94
C ALA A 314 26.55 11.74 16.85
N GLU A 315 27.80 12.07 17.18
CA GLU A 315 28.75 12.61 16.20
C GLU A 315 29.12 11.58 15.14
N GLU A 316 29.39 10.33 15.52
CA GLU A 316 29.70 9.23 14.58
C GLU A 316 28.52 8.91 13.65
N LEU A 317 27.30 8.81 14.19
CA LEU A 317 26.09 8.57 13.38
C LEU A 317 25.83 9.71 12.41
N GLY A 318 25.94 10.96 12.88
CA GLY A 318 25.76 12.12 12.01
C GLY A 318 26.86 12.28 10.97
N GLN A 319 28.10 11.89 11.29
CA GLN A 319 29.20 11.88 10.33
C GLN A 319 28.94 10.87 9.21
N ALA A 320 28.45 9.67 9.53
CA ALA A 320 28.07 8.69 8.51
C ALA A 320 26.97 9.20 7.57
N VAL A 321 26.00 9.97 8.07
CA VAL A 321 24.99 10.64 7.24
C VAL A 321 25.62 11.69 6.32
N LEU A 322 26.59 12.46 6.81
CA LEU A 322 27.32 13.44 5.97
C LEU A 322 28.18 12.76 4.90
N ASP A 323 28.82 11.64 5.24
CA ASP A 323 29.61 10.84 4.31
C ASP A 323 28.71 10.26 3.21
N ALA A 324 27.51 9.77 3.57
CA ALA A 324 26.50 9.30 2.65
C ALA A 324 26.07 10.39 1.65
N TYR A 325 25.94 11.64 2.10
CA TYR A 325 25.63 12.79 1.25
C TYR A 325 26.80 13.28 0.39
N ALA A 326 28.03 12.83 0.66
CA ALA A 326 29.24 13.19 -0.08
C ALA A 326 29.61 12.14 -1.15
N ALA A 327 29.03 10.94 -1.09
CA ALA A 327 29.17 9.86 -2.06
C ALA A 327 28.41 10.17 -3.38
#